data_AF-A0A3M1J2W4-F1
#
_entry.id   AF-A0A3M1J2W4-F1
#
_cell.length_a   1.000
_cell.length_b   1.000
_cell.length_c   1.000
_cell.angle_alpha   90.00
_cell.angle_beta   90.00
_cell.angle_gamma   90.00
#
_symmetry.space_group_name_H-M   'P 1'
#
loop_
_entity.id
_entity.type
_entity.pdbx_description
1 polymer ?
#
loop_
_entity_poly.entity_id
_entity_poly.type
_entity_poly.pdbx_seq_one_letter_code
_entity_poly.pdbx_strand_id
1 'polypeptide(L)'
;MKLITIIFGFLLTVLGVWNFAAVPDPGLGALMPAIFGLLAILFGLLQGRWEHKNPLFGAVMMAILTLIGSIRGLWNLVILLTGGTPALPTDLIWIRSLRGLVSIIFIGLVILLVENVWRHWKEFGHFLGDWLARVVLTIFYFTVLVPFGLGVRLFADPLHIKSTPAEQWRPRTTGDQNFDEVLRQY
;
A
#
# COMPACT_ATOMS: atom_id res chain seq x y z
N MET A 1 -2.60 -5.70 15.40
CA MET A 1 -3.83 -5.96 14.61
C MET A 1 -4.74 -6.99 15.25
N LYS A 2 -4.23 -8.15 15.70
CA LYS A 2 -5.06 -9.20 16.36
C LYS A 2 -6.02 -8.66 17.42
N LEU A 3 -5.50 -7.89 18.37
CA LEU A 3 -6.27 -7.30 19.45
C LEU A 3 -7.43 -6.42 18.95
N ILE A 4 -7.17 -5.56 17.95
CA ILE A 4 -8.17 -4.66 17.37
C ILE A 4 -9.30 -5.46 16.70
N THR A 5 -8.95 -6.51 15.95
CA THR A 5 -9.93 -7.40 15.29
C THR A 5 -10.75 -8.18 16.30
N ILE A 6 -10.14 -8.65 17.39
CA ILE A 6 -10.84 -9.36 18.48
C ILE A 6 -11.79 -8.41 19.21
N ILE A 7 -11.35 -7.20 19.57
CA ILE A 7 -12.20 -6.18 20.21
C ILE A 7 -13.38 -5.80 19.32
N PHE A 8 -13.15 -5.59 18.02
CA PHE A 8 -14.20 -5.31 17.05
C PHE A 8 -15.21 -6.46 16.94
N GLY A 9 -14.72 -7.69 16.80
CA GLY A 9 -15.59 -8.87 16.74
C GLY A 9 -16.41 -9.04 18.02
N PHE A 10 -15.81 -8.81 19.19
CA PHE A 10 -16.49 -8.83 20.48
C PHE A 10 -17.59 -7.77 20.58
N LEU A 11 -17.30 -6.52 20.20
CA LEU A 11 -18.29 -5.44 20.15
C LEU A 11 -19.47 -5.79 19.24
N LEU A 12 -19.21 -6.35 18.05
CA LEU A 12 -20.25 -6.81 17.13
C LEU A 12 -21.09 -7.94 17.72
N THR A 13 -20.47 -8.89 18.41
CA THR A 13 -21.16 -9.98 19.09
C THR A 13 -22.08 -9.46 20.20
N VAL A 14 -21.58 -8.59 21.06
CA VAL A 14 -22.39 -7.98 22.13
C VAL A 14 -23.56 -7.18 21.54
N LEU A 15 -23.32 -6.36 20.52
CA LEU A 15 -24.37 -5.59 19.85
C LEU A 15 -25.42 -6.47 19.16
N GLY A 16 -25.01 -7.59 18.55
CA GLY A 16 -25.93 -8.54 17.92
C GLY A 16 -26.81 -9.28 18.93
N VAL A 17 -26.22 -9.72 20.05
CA VAL A 17 -26.98 -10.37 21.15
C VAL A 17 -27.93 -9.38 21.81
N TRP A 18 -27.48 -8.15 22.06
CA TRP A 18 -28.32 -7.08 22.58
C TRP A 18 -29.51 -6.78 21.65
N ASN A 19 -29.25 -6.68 20.35
CA ASN A 19 -30.29 -6.45 19.35
C ASN A 19 -31.33 -7.58 19.30
N PHE A 20 -30.90 -8.83 19.50
CA PHE A 20 -31.81 -9.97 19.58
C PHE A 20 -32.67 -9.92 20.84
N ALA A 21 -32.09 -9.58 21.99
CA ALA A 21 -32.82 -9.51 23.26
C ALA A 21 -33.78 -8.31 23.36
N ALA A 22 -33.50 -7.21 22.66
CA ALA A 22 -34.30 -5.98 22.70
C ALA A 22 -35.55 -6.01 21.80
N VAL A 23 -35.69 -6.99 20.89
CA VAL A 23 -36.81 -7.07 19.94
C VAL A 23 -37.77 -8.19 20.37
N PRO A 24 -39.09 -7.93 20.52
CA PRO A 24 -40.07 -8.94 20.95
C PRO A 24 -40.20 -10.14 20.00
N ASP A 25 -40.11 -9.89 18.68
CA ASP A 25 -40.12 -10.93 17.63
C ASP A 25 -38.85 -10.84 16.77
N PRO A 26 -37.71 -11.30 17.30
CA PRO A 26 -36.45 -11.15 16.61
C PRO A 26 -36.34 -12.19 15.50
N GLY A 27 -36.49 -11.75 14.25
CA GLY A 27 -36.14 -12.58 13.10
C GLY A 27 -34.64 -12.92 13.10
N LEU A 28 -34.25 -14.00 12.39
CA LEU A 28 -32.86 -14.45 12.22
C LEU A 28 -31.88 -13.32 11.82
N GLY A 29 -32.36 -12.30 11.11
CA GLY A 29 -31.58 -11.12 10.74
C GLY A 29 -31.06 -10.29 11.93
N ALA A 30 -31.66 -10.42 13.12
CA ALA A 30 -31.20 -9.76 14.33
C ALA A 30 -29.89 -10.34 14.88
N LEU A 31 -29.62 -11.63 14.60
CA LEU A 31 -28.42 -12.38 15.04
C LEU A 31 -27.26 -12.33 14.05
N MET A 32 -27.49 -11.95 12.78
CA MET A 32 -26.44 -11.74 11.79
C MET A 32 -25.19 -10.98 12.31
N PRO A 33 -25.32 -9.90 13.12
CA PRO A 33 -24.16 -9.15 13.59
C PRO A 33 -23.37 -9.94 14.61
N ALA A 34 -24.06 -10.78 15.40
CA ALA A 34 -23.41 -11.65 16.35
C ALA A 34 -22.62 -12.75 15.65
N ILE A 35 -23.20 -13.34 14.60
CA ILE A 35 -22.53 -14.34 13.76
C ILE A 35 -21.30 -13.75 13.09
N PHE A 36 -21.41 -12.55 12.51
CA PHE A 36 -20.27 -11.87 11.90
C PHE A 36 -19.21 -11.45 12.92
N GLY A 37 -19.62 -11.02 14.12
CA GLY A 37 -18.71 -10.73 15.23
C GLY A 37 -17.91 -11.96 15.66
N LEU A 38 -18.58 -13.11 15.79
CA LEU A 38 -17.96 -14.38 16.16
C LEU A 38 -16.95 -14.84 15.10
N LEU A 39 -17.30 -14.70 13.82
CA LEU A 39 -16.39 -14.98 12.71
C LEU A 39 -15.21 -14.00 12.68
N ALA A 40 -15.42 -12.72 13.00
CA ALA A 40 -14.33 -11.75 13.12
C ALA A 40 -13.37 -12.08 14.28
N ILE A 41 -13.89 -12.52 15.44
CA ILE A 41 -13.07 -13.02 16.56
C ILE A 41 -12.25 -14.23 16.11
N LEU A 42 -12.89 -15.19 15.42
CA LEU A 42 -12.22 -16.39 14.90
C LEU A 42 -11.05 -16.00 13.97
N PHE A 43 -11.27 -15.08 13.03
CA PHE A 43 -10.21 -14.56 12.17
C PHE A 43 -9.11 -13.82 12.95
N GLY A 44 -9.47 -13.07 14.00
CA GLY A 44 -8.52 -12.40 14.88
C GLY A 44 -7.64 -13.38 15.67
N LEU A 45 -8.20 -14.50 16.14
CA LEU A 45 -7.49 -15.56 16.85
C LEU A 45 -6.59 -16.38 15.92
N LEU A 46 -7.03 -16.62 14.69
CA LEU A 46 -6.24 -17.32 13.66
C LEU A 46 -5.07 -16.47 13.14
N GLN A 47 -5.09 -15.16 13.37
CA GLN A 47 -4.02 -14.27 12.95
C GLN A 47 -2.69 -14.71 13.59
N GLY A 48 -1.69 -15.00 12.75
CA GLY A 48 -0.36 -15.47 13.16
C GLY A 48 -0.18 -16.98 13.29
N ARG A 49 -1.20 -17.81 13.02
CA ARG A 49 -1.03 -19.27 12.82
C ARG A 49 -0.82 -19.67 11.35
N TRP A 50 -1.10 -18.78 10.41
CA TRP A 50 -1.06 -19.05 8.97
C TRP A 50 -0.12 -18.05 8.31
N GLU A 51 1.03 -18.50 7.83
CA GLU A 51 2.06 -17.64 7.21
C GLU A 51 1.62 -17.02 5.88
N HIS A 52 0.76 -17.71 5.11
CA HIS A 52 0.52 -17.37 3.70
C HIS A 52 -0.82 -16.69 3.41
N LYS A 53 -1.73 -16.59 4.40
CA LYS A 53 -3.04 -15.95 4.24
C LYS A 53 -3.30 -15.05 5.42
N ASN A 54 -3.34 -13.73 5.20
CA ASN A 54 -3.66 -12.75 6.22
C ASN A 54 -5.16 -12.83 6.56
N PRO A 55 -5.57 -13.40 7.71
CA PRO A 55 -6.99 -13.52 8.07
C PRO A 55 -7.66 -12.17 8.34
N LEU A 56 -6.86 -11.09 8.37
CA LEU A 56 -7.32 -9.71 8.41
C LEU A 56 -8.30 -9.38 7.27
N PHE A 57 -8.05 -9.88 6.05
CA PHE A 57 -8.97 -9.68 4.92
C PHE A 57 -10.34 -10.29 5.18
N GLY A 58 -10.39 -11.44 5.86
CA GLY A 58 -11.64 -12.07 6.29
C GLY A 58 -12.42 -11.16 7.24
N ALA A 59 -11.77 -10.61 8.26
CA ALA A 59 -12.42 -9.70 9.20
C ALA A 59 -12.89 -8.38 8.56
N VAL A 60 -12.11 -7.82 7.62
CA VAL A 60 -12.51 -6.62 6.86
C VAL A 60 -13.73 -6.92 5.98
N MET A 61 -13.78 -8.09 5.34
CA MET A 61 -14.93 -8.49 4.53
C MET A 61 -16.20 -8.61 5.39
N MET A 62 -16.08 -9.14 6.62
CA MET A 62 -17.20 -9.18 7.56
C MET A 62 -17.66 -7.79 8.01
N ALA A 63 -16.74 -6.86 8.21
CA ALA A 63 -17.09 -5.47 8.49
C ALA A 63 -17.86 -4.84 7.33
N ILE A 64 -17.39 -5.03 6.09
CA ILE A 64 -18.07 -4.51 4.88
C ILE A 64 -19.49 -5.09 4.75
N LEU A 65 -19.66 -6.40 4.93
CA LEU A 65 -20.98 -7.03 4.87
C LEU A 65 -21.92 -6.50 5.96
N THR A 66 -21.40 -6.28 7.16
CA THR A 66 -22.17 -5.67 8.27
C THR A 66 -22.56 -4.24 7.94
N LEU A 67 -21.66 -3.46 7.32
CA LEU A 67 -21.91 -2.09 6.89
C LEU A 67 -23.02 -2.04 5.83
N ILE A 68 -22.96 -2.91 4.82
CA ILE A 68 -23.99 -3.00 3.76
C ILE A 68 -25.36 -3.30 4.39
N GLY A 69 -25.42 -4.25 5.32
CA GLY A 69 -26.66 -4.56 6.05
C GLY A 69 -27.17 -3.39 6.90
N SER A 70 -26.31 -2.44 7.25
CA SER A 70 -26.65 -1.27 8.06
C SER A 70 -27.16 -0.07 7.25
N ILE A 71 -26.97 -0.04 5.92
CA ILE A 71 -27.33 1.09 5.06
C ILE A 71 -28.83 1.44 5.16
N ARG A 72 -29.70 0.41 5.15
CA ARG A 72 -31.16 0.62 5.29
C ARG A 72 -31.54 1.21 6.66
N GLY A 73 -30.78 0.90 7.70
CA GLY A 73 -31.01 1.45 9.05
C GLY A 73 -30.62 2.93 9.15
N LEU A 74 -29.50 3.30 8.55
CA LEU A 74 -29.02 4.69 8.49
C LEU A 74 -30.04 5.60 7.76
N TRP A 75 -30.63 5.11 6.68
CA TRP A 75 -31.67 5.87 5.95
C TRP A 75 -32.90 6.18 6.82
N ASN A 76 -33.33 5.23 7.66
CA ASN A 76 -34.45 5.45 8.58
C ASN A 76 -34.13 6.43 9.72
N LEU A 77 -32.86 6.51 10.13
CA LEU A 77 -32.42 7.50 11.12
C LEU A 77 -32.47 8.92 10.52
N VAL A 78 -32.07 9.08 9.25
CA VAL A 78 -32.22 10.35 8.52
C VAL A 78 -33.69 10.76 8.46
N ILE A 79 -34.60 9.84 8.13
CA ILE A 79 -36.04 10.11 8.08
C ILE A 79 -36.57 10.58 9.45
N LEU A 80 -36.18 9.90 10.53
CA LEU A 80 -36.54 10.28 11.91
C LEU A 80 -36.03 11.69 12.26
N LEU A 81 -34.78 12.02 11.90
CA LEU A 81 -34.19 13.35 12.13
C LEU A 81 -34.85 14.46 11.30
N THR A 82 -35.36 14.14 10.11
CA THR A 82 -36.11 15.09 9.26
C THR A 82 -37.56 15.28 9.70
N GLY A 83 -37.97 14.70 10.84
CA GLY A 83 -39.33 14.81 11.37
C GLY A 83 -40.35 13.89 10.69
N GLY A 84 -39.90 12.94 9.87
CA GLY A 84 -40.77 11.91 9.30
C GLY A 84 -41.10 10.83 10.32
N THR A 85 -42.24 10.16 10.16
CA THR A 85 -42.60 8.98 10.96
C THR A 85 -41.96 7.73 10.34
N PRO A 86 -40.91 7.15 10.96
CA PRO A 86 -40.30 5.95 10.41
C PRO A 86 -41.23 4.74 10.56
N ALA A 87 -41.12 3.80 9.62
CA ALA A 87 -41.88 2.55 9.65
C ALA A 87 -41.42 1.55 10.75
N LEU A 88 -40.37 1.88 11.52
CA LEU A 88 -39.76 1.02 12.54
C LEU A 88 -39.78 1.70 13.92
N PRO A 89 -39.88 0.93 15.02
CA PRO A 89 -39.79 1.49 16.37
C PRO A 89 -38.46 2.20 16.58
N THR A 90 -38.46 3.29 17.34
CA THR A 90 -37.30 4.15 17.61
C THR A 90 -36.10 3.37 18.15
N ASP A 91 -36.33 2.35 18.96
CA ASP A 91 -35.27 1.60 19.64
C ASP A 91 -34.46 0.74 18.66
N LEU A 92 -35.10 0.24 17.60
CA LEU A 92 -34.43 -0.52 16.54
C LEU A 92 -33.59 0.38 15.62
N ILE A 93 -33.92 1.66 15.53
CA ILE A 93 -33.19 2.62 14.70
C ILE A 93 -31.83 2.93 15.34
N TRP A 94 -31.80 3.15 16.66
CA TRP A 94 -30.57 3.41 17.41
C TRP A 94 -29.59 2.24 17.35
N ILE A 95 -30.07 1.02 17.60
CA ILE A 95 -29.23 -0.19 17.58
C ILE A 95 -28.65 -0.45 16.18
N ARG A 96 -29.44 -0.21 15.12
CA ARG A 96 -28.96 -0.36 13.73
C ARG A 96 -27.89 0.67 13.38
N SER A 97 -28.05 1.93 13.79
CA SER A 97 -27.08 2.97 13.47
C SER A 97 -25.79 2.86 14.28
N LEU A 98 -25.88 2.41 15.53
CA LEU A 98 -24.69 2.15 16.35
C LEU A 98 -23.80 1.06 15.72
N ARG A 99 -24.41 -0.01 15.20
CA ARG A 99 -23.67 -1.05 14.47
C ARG A 99 -22.96 -0.53 13.22
N GLY A 100 -23.64 0.30 12.43
CA GLY A 100 -23.05 0.93 11.24
C GLY A 100 -21.86 1.81 11.60
N LEU A 101 -22.00 2.61 12.66
CA LEU A 101 -20.95 3.52 13.14
C LEU A 101 -19.70 2.77 13.61
N VAL A 102 -19.87 1.69 14.38
CA VAL A 102 -18.75 0.82 14.80
C VAL A 102 -18.01 0.23 13.59
N SER A 103 -18.75 -0.18 12.55
CA SER A 103 -18.14 -0.71 11.33
C SER A 103 -17.38 0.34 10.52
N ILE A 104 -17.90 1.57 10.43
CA ILE A 104 -17.22 2.67 9.72
C ILE A 104 -15.91 3.02 10.44
N ILE A 105 -15.95 3.14 11.77
CA ILE A 105 -14.75 3.42 12.58
C ILE A 105 -13.70 2.32 12.37
N PHE A 106 -14.11 1.05 12.40
CA PHE A 106 -13.19 -0.06 12.19
C PHE A 106 -12.54 -0.03 10.79
N ILE A 107 -13.34 0.18 9.74
CA ILE A 107 -12.83 0.25 8.36
C ILE A 107 -11.88 1.43 8.20
N GLY A 108 -12.25 2.62 8.70
CA GLY A 108 -11.40 3.80 8.65
C GLY A 108 -10.07 3.59 9.38
N LEU A 109 -10.10 2.97 10.56
CA LEU A 109 -8.91 2.66 11.33
C LEU A 109 -7.99 1.65 10.62
N VAL A 110 -8.56 0.64 9.95
CA VAL A 110 -7.79 -0.32 9.14
C VAL A 110 -7.12 0.39 7.95
N ILE A 111 -7.85 1.24 7.22
CA ILE A 111 -7.30 1.98 6.08
C ILE A 111 -6.14 2.87 6.53
N LEU A 112 -6.33 3.66 7.59
CA LEU A 112 -5.30 4.56 8.13
C LEU A 112 -4.04 3.80 8.57
N LEU A 113 -4.20 2.64 9.21
CA LEU A 113 -3.07 1.80 9.58
C LEU A 113 -2.32 1.25 8.37
N VAL A 114 -3.05 0.79 7.34
CA VAL A 114 -2.44 0.27 6.11
C VAL A 114 -1.69 1.37 5.37
N GLU A 115 -2.28 2.55 5.23
CA GLU A 115 -1.63 3.69 4.59
C GLU A 115 -0.37 4.14 5.35
N ASN A 116 -0.43 4.15 6.68
CA ASN A 116 0.71 4.50 7.51
C ASN A 116 1.84 3.48 7.38
N VAL A 117 1.53 2.17 7.42
CA VAL A 117 2.53 1.10 7.22
C VAL A 117 3.07 1.14 5.79
N TRP A 118 2.23 1.38 4.80
CA TRP A 118 2.61 1.49 3.39
C TRP A 118 3.54 2.68 3.15
N ARG A 119 3.32 3.82 3.81
CA ARG A 119 4.20 4.97 3.74
C ARG A 119 5.61 4.64 4.24
N HIS A 120 5.71 4.04 5.43
CA HIS A 120 7.00 3.62 5.99
C HIS A 120 7.66 2.51 5.16
N TRP A 121 6.88 1.59 4.59
CA TRP A 121 7.40 0.56 3.68
C TRP A 121 8.04 1.15 2.43
N LYS A 122 7.43 2.18 1.84
CA LYS A 122 8.00 2.89 0.68
C LYS A 122 9.29 3.63 1.04
N GLU A 123 9.34 4.28 2.20
CA GLU A 123 10.56 4.93 2.70
C GLU A 123 11.69 3.92 2.91
N PHE A 124 11.37 2.75 3.49
CA PHE A 124 12.33 1.64 3.62
C PHE A 124 12.79 1.10 2.25
N GLY A 125 11.88 1.00 1.28
CA GLY A 125 12.20 0.58 -0.08
C GLY A 125 13.18 1.53 -0.78
N HIS A 126 13.02 2.84 -0.62
CA HIS A 126 13.99 3.82 -1.12
C HIS A 126 15.36 3.68 -0.45
N PHE A 127 15.39 3.52 0.87
CA PHE A 127 16.63 3.29 1.61
C PHE A 127 17.36 2.02 1.12
N LEU A 128 16.64 0.91 0.98
CA LEU A 128 17.21 -0.37 0.52
C LEU A 128 17.68 -0.27 -0.94
N GLY A 129 16.92 0.42 -1.79
CA GLY A 129 17.25 0.67 -3.19
C GLY A 129 18.54 1.48 -3.35
N ASP A 130 18.69 2.58 -2.63
CA ASP A 130 19.90 3.42 -2.67
C ASP A 130 21.13 2.67 -2.18
N TRP A 131 20.99 1.92 -1.09
CA TRP A 131 22.09 1.12 -0.56
C TRP A 131 22.49 0.00 -1.53
N LEU A 132 21.51 -0.76 -2.05
CA LEU A 132 21.75 -1.82 -3.02
C LEU A 132 22.38 -1.28 -4.29
N ALA A 133 21.89 -0.14 -4.81
CA ALA A 133 22.44 0.51 -5.99
C ALA A 133 23.93 0.86 -5.78
N ARG A 134 24.31 1.41 -4.63
CA ARG A 134 25.72 1.71 -4.32
C ARG A 134 26.58 0.45 -4.24
N VAL A 135 26.10 -0.59 -3.58
CA VAL A 135 26.83 -1.86 -3.44
C VAL A 135 27.03 -2.50 -4.81
N VAL A 136 25.94 -2.66 -5.58
CA VAL A 136 25.98 -3.26 -6.92
C VAL A 136 26.86 -2.44 -7.85
N LEU A 137 26.73 -1.11 -7.85
CA LEU A 137 27.56 -0.24 -8.69
C LEU A 137 29.04 -0.33 -8.31
N THR A 138 29.35 -0.38 -7.01
CA THR A 138 30.72 -0.51 -6.52
C THR A 138 31.33 -1.84 -6.97
N ILE A 139 30.62 -2.95 -6.75
CA ILE A 139 31.06 -4.27 -7.20
C ILE A 139 31.27 -4.25 -8.71
N PHE A 140 30.25 -3.86 -9.48
CA PHE A 140 30.33 -3.79 -10.94
C PHE A 140 31.50 -2.94 -11.44
N TYR A 141 31.71 -1.77 -10.83
CA TYR A 141 32.80 -0.86 -11.20
C TYR A 141 34.16 -1.55 -11.00
N PHE A 142 34.40 -2.15 -9.85
CA PHE A 142 35.67 -2.79 -9.54
C PHE A 142 35.88 -4.14 -10.23
N THR A 143 34.83 -4.91 -10.50
CA THR A 143 34.96 -6.24 -11.09
C THR A 143 34.90 -6.23 -12.61
N VAL A 144 34.20 -5.27 -13.23
CA VAL A 144 34.02 -5.22 -14.69
C VAL A 144 34.74 -4.02 -15.29
N LEU A 145 34.41 -2.80 -14.86
CA LEU A 145 34.93 -1.58 -15.50
C LEU A 145 36.42 -1.39 -15.28
N VAL A 146 36.91 -1.57 -14.06
CA VAL A 146 38.34 -1.41 -13.73
C VAL A 146 39.24 -2.37 -14.51
N PRO A 147 39.02 -3.71 -14.50
CA PRO A 147 39.88 -4.61 -15.27
C PRO A 147 39.75 -4.40 -16.78
N PHE A 148 38.55 -4.07 -17.27
CA PHE A 148 38.37 -3.70 -18.67
C PHE A 148 39.16 -2.44 -19.05
N GLY A 149 39.06 -1.38 -18.25
CA GLY A 149 39.77 -0.12 -18.47
C GLY A 149 41.29 -0.26 -18.36
N LEU A 150 41.77 -1.05 -17.39
CA LEU A 150 43.18 -1.42 -17.28
C LEU A 150 43.65 -2.20 -18.51
N GLY A 151 42.86 -3.17 -18.97
CA GLY A 151 43.14 -3.92 -20.19
C GLY A 151 43.29 -2.99 -21.39
N VAL A 152 42.28 -2.15 -21.67
CA VAL A 152 42.35 -1.20 -22.80
C VAL A 152 43.55 -0.27 -22.66
N ARG A 153 43.83 0.27 -21.46
CA ARG A 153 44.98 1.17 -21.25
C ARG A 153 46.34 0.50 -21.44
N LEU A 154 46.44 -0.78 -21.10
CA LEU A 154 47.69 -1.53 -21.24
C LEU A 154 47.92 -1.96 -22.69
N PHE A 155 46.87 -2.41 -23.38
CA PHE A 155 46.95 -3.03 -24.72
C PHE A 155 46.67 -2.09 -25.90
N ALA A 156 45.75 -1.15 -25.75
CA ALA A 156 45.56 -0.08 -26.72
C ALA A 156 46.33 1.15 -26.21
N ASP A 157 47.21 1.72 -27.03
CA ASP A 157 47.73 3.07 -26.80
C ASP A 157 46.94 4.06 -27.67
N PRO A 158 45.62 4.28 -27.41
CA PRO A 158 44.79 5.13 -28.27
C PRO A 158 45.29 6.58 -28.27
N LEU A 159 45.99 6.99 -27.21
CA LEU A 159 46.53 8.33 -27.07
C LEU A 159 47.98 8.47 -27.58
N HIS A 160 48.63 7.39 -28.06
CA HIS A 160 50.03 7.39 -28.50
C HIS A 160 50.99 8.03 -27.47
N ILE A 161 50.74 7.85 -26.18
CA ILE A 161 51.52 8.51 -25.12
C ILE A 161 52.86 7.78 -24.92
N LYS A 162 52.91 6.47 -25.21
CA LYS A 162 54.12 5.66 -24.99
C LYS A 162 55.14 5.83 -26.11
N SER A 163 54.69 6.25 -27.29
CA SER A 163 55.55 6.59 -28.42
C SER A 163 55.88 8.08 -28.34
N THR A 164 57.02 8.43 -27.72
CA THR A 164 57.57 9.79 -27.77
C THR A 164 58.01 10.08 -29.21
N PRO A 165 57.28 10.88 -30.00
CA PRO A 165 57.75 11.27 -31.32
C PRO A 165 58.75 12.42 -31.13
N ALA A 166 59.80 12.46 -31.95
CA ALA A 166 60.77 13.56 -31.93
C ALA A 166 60.11 14.93 -32.23
N GLU A 167 58.92 14.94 -32.84
CA GLU A 167 58.12 16.14 -33.15
C GLU A 167 56.70 15.99 -32.59
N GLN A 168 56.34 16.81 -31.60
CA GLN A 168 54.99 16.86 -31.00
C GLN A 168 53.96 17.57 -31.88
N TRP A 169 54.40 18.27 -32.91
CA TRP A 169 53.54 18.94 -33.87
C TRP A 169 53.06 17.93 -34.90
N ARG A 170 51.84 17.40 -34.71
CA ARG A 170 51.20 16.64 -35.79
C ARG A 170 50.78 17.61 -36.89
N PRO A 171 51.08 17.30 -38.17
CA PRO A 171 50.59 18.11 -39.28
C PRO A 171 49.06 18.13 -39.23
N ARG A 172 48.50 19.34 -39.11
CA ARG A 172 47.06 19.52 -39.22
C ARG A 172 46.68 19.26 -40.67
N THR A 173 45.88 18.23 -40.92
CA THR A 173 45.20 18.07 -42.22
C THR A 173 44.07 19.09 -42.26
N THR A 174 44.39 20.35 -42.54
CA THR A 174 43.38 21.36 -42.88
C THR A 174 42.73 20.95 -44.18
N GLY A 175 41.41 20.69 -44.15
CA GLY A 175 40.58 20.58 -45.36
C GLY A 175 40.49 21.92 -46.11
N ASP A 176 40.82 23.01 -45.41
CA ASP A 176 40.84 24.41 -45.84
C ASP A 176 41.82 24.74 -46.99
N GLN A 177 42.27 23.75 -47.76
CA GLN A 177 43.07 23.99 -48.96
C GLN A 177 42.23 24.51 -50.13
N ASN A 178 40.90 24.42 -50.04
CA ASN A 178 39.99 24.83 -51.11
C ASN A 178 39.11 26.02 -50.71
N PHE A 179 39.16 27.08 -51.50
CA PHE A 179 38.47 28.35 -51.23
C PHE A 179 36.94 28.18 -51.08
N ASP A 180 36.37 27.23 -51.83
CA ASP A 180 34.94 26.91 -51.80
C ASP A 180 34.46 26.30 -50.48
N GLU A 181 35.33 25.62 -49.72
CA GLU A 181 34.96 25.07 -48.41
C GLU A 181 34.90 26.16 -47.34
N VAL A 182 35.78 27.17 -47.43
CA VAL A 182 35.81 28.32 -46.51
C VAL A 182 34.55 29.18 -46.66
N LEU A 183 34.04 29.32 -47.89
CA LEU A 183 32.81 30.06 -48.17
C LEU A 183 31.53 29.39 -47.63
N ARG A 184 31.57 28.09 -47.27
CA ARG A 184 30.40 27.36 -46.75
C ARG A 184 30.24 27.44 -45.22
N GLN A 185 31.22 27.98 -44.50
CA GLN A 185 31.18 28.07 -43.03
C GLN A 185 30.59 29.38 -42.48
N TYR A 186 30.39 30.39 -43.33
CA TYR A 186 29.74 31.67 -43.00
C TYR A 186 28.45 31.83 -43.78
#